data_AF-A0A7C2WP43-F1
#
_entry.id   AF-A0A7C2WP43-F1
#
_cell.length_a   1.000
_cell.length_b   1.000
_cell.length_c   1.000
_cell.angle_alpha   90.00
_cell.angle_beta   90.00
_cell.angle_gamma   90.00
#
_symmetry.space_group_name_H-M   'P 1'
#
loop_
_entity.id
_entity.type
_entity.pdbx_description
1 polymer ?
#
loop_
_entity_poly.entity_id
_entity_poly.type
_entity_poly.pdbx_seq_one_letter_code
_entity_poly.pdbx_strand_id
1 'polypeptide(L)'
;LRAYYGSGFMSITSHEVISLKIDEYVENILGVKIPVQKVCLGDEVVLKRAGLEDFAKDLTRLLEDLSEVVKAENAIKLIVAEIRKTRRKVNALDYVVIPRLKSDIKRISMKFDEREREEKARLKQVKAMLGEER
;
A
#
# COMPACT_ATOMS: atom_id res chain seq x y z
N LEU A 1 14.20 -7.29 15.15
CA LEU A 1 13.00 -7.47 15.99
C LEU A 1 12.98 -6.35 17.02
N ARG A 2 12.06 -5.39 16.92
CA ARG A 2 11.85 -4.35 17.95
C ARG A 2 10.35 -4.05 17.99
N ALA A 3 9.62 -4.85 18.76
CA ALA A 3 8.23 -4.58 19.09
C ALA A 3 8.23 -3.46 20.14
N TYR A 4 7.69 -2.31 19.79
CA TYR A 4 7.43 -1.25 20.76
C TYR A 4 6.28 -1.73 21.66
N TYR A 5 6.64 -2.23 22.84
CA TYR A 5 5.73 -2.25 23.99
C TYR A 5 5.41 -0.80 24.33
N GLY A 6 4.15 -0.43 24.19
CA GLY A 6 3.65 0.88 24.56
C GLY A 6 2.29 0.73 25.20
N SER A 7 2.24 0.17 26.41
CA SER A 7 1.13 0.37 27.33
C SER A 7 1.10 1.87 27.70
N GLY A 8 0.43 2.66 26.86
CA GLY A 8 0.27 4.09 27.04
C GLY A 8 -0.74 4.38 28.16
N PHE A 9 -0.26 4.40 29.40
CA PHE A 9 -0.95 5.09 30.49
C PHE A 9 -0.87 6.60 30.22
N MET A 10 -1.99 7.23 29.88
CA MET A 10 -2.07 8.69 29.78
C MET A 10 -3.01 9.20 30.88
N SER A 11 -2.43 9.61 32.00
CA SER A 11 -3.11 10.29 33.09
C SER A 11 -3.26 11.77 32.74
N ILE A 12 -4.50 12.24 32.58
CA ILE A 12 -4.83 13.67 32.55
C ILE A 12 -5.77 13.98 33.72
N THR A 13 -5.18 14.61 34.74
CA THR A 13 -5.75 15.45 35.82
C THR A 13 -6.72 14.84 36.88
N SER A 14 -6.15 14.67 38.08
CA SER A 14 -6.64 14.94 39.45
C SER A 14 -8.02 14.52 39.99
N HIS A 15 -8.92 13.85 39.27
CA HIS A 15 -9.99 13.09 39.93
C HIS A 15 -10.21 11.72 39.26
N GLU A 16 -9.95 10.69 40.07
CA GLU A 16 -10.23 9.26 39.92
C GLU A 16 -10.08 8.61 38.53
N VAL A 17 -9.11 7.69 38.50
CA VAL A 17 -8.64 6.90 37.36
C VAL A 17 -9.80 6.17 36.67
N ILE A 18 -10.24 6.67 35.52
CA ILE A 18 -11.05 5.88 34.57
C ILE A 18 -10.10 4.91 33.88
N SER A 19 -10.24 3.62 34.15
CA SER A 19 -9.43 2.60 33.47
C SER A 19 -9.98 2.34 32.05
N LEU A 20 -9.32 2.89 31.04
CA LEU A 20 -9.61 2.58 29.64
C LEU A 20 -8.82 1.34 29.21
N LYS A 21 -9.51 0.24 28.92
CA LYS A 21 -8.91 -0.95 28.31
C LYS A 21 -8.93 -0.78 26.80
N ILE A 22 -7.76 -0.79 26.17
CA ILE A 22 -7.63 -0.72 24.72
C ILE A 22 -7.20 -2.10 24.23
N ASP A 23 -8.11 -2.80 23.55
CA ASP A 23 -7.80 -4.06 22.87
C ASP A 23 -7.38 -3.74 21.43
N GLU A 24 -6.16 -4.09 21.06
CA GLU A 24 -5.61 -3.87 19.71
C GLU A 24 -5.60 -5.19 18.93
N TYR A 25 -6.29 -5.23 17.79
CA TYR A 25 -6.32 -6.38 16.88
C TYR A 25 -6.02 -5.95 15.45
N VAL A 26 -5.43 -6.84 14.64
CA VAL A 26 -5.06 -6.52 13.26
C VAL A 26 -5.95 -7.31 12.30
N GLU A 27 -6.75 -6.61 11.49
CA GLU A 27 -7.52 -7.20 10.41
C GLU A 27 -6.83 -7.01 9.06
N ASN A 28 -6.99 -7.98 8.17
CA ASN A 28 -6.51 -7.88 6.80
C ASN A 28 -7.69 -7.61 5.88
N ILE A 29 -7.73 -6.41 5.33
CA ILE A 29 -8.73 -6.03 4.33
C ILE A 29 -7.97 -5.66 3.06
N LEU A 30 -8.25 -6.39 1.96
CA LEU A 30 -7.65 -6.14 0.64
C LEU A 30 -6.11 -6.20 0.60
N GLY A 31 -5.49 -7.03 1.44
CA GLY A 31 -4.03 -7.17 1.52
C GLY A 31 -3.35 -6.07 2.37
N VAL A 32 -4.13 -5.20 3.00
CA VAL A 32 -3.67 -4.13 3.89
C VAL A 32 -4.00 -4.52 5.33
N LYS A 33 -2.98 -4.52 6.19
CA LYS A 33 -3.12 -4.79 7.63
C LYS A 33 -3.60 -3.52 8.32
N ILE A 34 -4.79 -3.55 8.89
CA ILE A 34 -5.41 -2.44 9.60
C ILE A 34 -5.40 -2.78 11.09
N PRO A 35 -4.66 -2.03 11.93
CA PRO A 35 -4.79 -2.14 13.36
C PRO A 35 -6.08 -1.47 13.78
N VAL A 36 -6.87 -2.21 14.55
CA VAL A 36 -8.14 -1.78 15.10
C VAL A 36 -8.00 -1.74 16.61
N GLN A 37 -8.34 -0.58 17.19
CA GLN A 37 -8.37 -0.39 18.63
C GLN A 37 -9.83 -0.38 19.08
N LYS A 38 -10.19 -1.31 19.97
CA LYS A 38 -11.46 -1.31 20.69
C LYS A 38 -11.21 -0.72 22.07
N VAL A 39 -11.89 0.38 22.38
CA VAL A 39 -11.78 1.04 23.68
C VAL A 39 -12.96 0.62 24.54
N CYS A 40 -12.69 0.00 25.69
CA CYS A 40 -13.67 -0.40 26.68
C CYS A 40 -13.45 0.40 27.97
N LEU A 41 -14.51 1.05 28.46
CA LEU A 41 -14.52 1.70 29.78
C LEU A 41 -14.58 0.64 30.88
N GLY A 42 -13.61 0.65 31.79
CA GLY A 42 -13.46 -0.32 32.86
C GLY A 42 -14.35 -0.09 34.09
N ASP A 43 -14.96 1.10 34.24
CA ASP A 43 -15.53 1.51 35.53
C ASP A 43 -17.01 1.93 35.44
N GLU A 44 -17.90 0.96 35.18
CA GLU A 44 -19.32 1.14 35.49
C GLU A 44 -19.57 1.40 36.99
N VAL A 45 -18.66 0.96 37.86
CA VAL A 45 -18.88 0.91 39.32
C VAL A 45 -18.79 2.30 39.98
N VAL A 46 -17.97 3.21 39.44
CA VAL A 46 -17.80 4.56 40.00
C VAL A 46 -18.99 5.45 39.64
N LEU A 47 -19.49 5.35 38.41
CA LEU A 47 -20.57 6.20 37.90
C LEU A 47 -21.94 5.86 38.52
N LYS A 48 -22.15 4.57 38.87
CA LYS A 48 -23.34 4.11 39.62
C LYS A 48 -23.46 4.73 41.01
N ARG A 49 -22.35 5.02 41.70
CA ARG A 49 -22.38 5.65 43.03
C ARG A 49 -22.77 7.13 43.01
N ALA A 50 -22.61 7.80 41.87
CA ALA A 50 -22.83 9.23 41.72
C ALA A 50 -24.19 9.60 41.07
N GLY A 51 -25.04 8.61 40.73
CA GLY A 51 -26.33 8.86 40.08
C GLY A 51 -26.22 9.32 38.62
N LEU A 52 -25.03 9.19 38.00
CA LEU A 52 -24.71 9.61 36.63
C LEU A 52 -24.76 8.44 35.64
N GLU A 53 -25.58 7.43 35.92
CA GLU A 53 -25.66 6.21 35.12
C GLU A 53 -26.07 6.46 33.67
N ASP A 54 -26.96 7.42 33.44
CA ASP A 54 -27.43 7.73 32.08
C ASP A 54 -26.34 8.44 31.27
N PHE A 55 -25.60 9.37 31.89
CA PHE A 55 -24.44 10.01 31.27
C PHE A 55 -23.33 8.99 30.96
N ALA A 56 -23.12 8.01 31.83
CA ALA A 56 -22.16 6.92 31.61
C ALA A 56 -22.52 6.07 30.39
N LYS A 57 -23.81 5.74 30.22
CA LYS A 57 -24.30 4.94 29.09
C LYS A 57 -24.16 5.71 27.77
N ASP A 58 -24.54 6.99 27.77
CA ASP A 58 -24.42 7.83 26.58
C ASP A 58 -22.96 8.04 26.16
N LEU A 59 -22.07 8.23 27.13
CA LEU A 59 -20.63 8.36 26.86
C LEU A 59 -20.05 7.05 26.31
N THR A 60 -20.47 5.89 26.83
CA THR A 60 -20.03 4.58 26.32
C THR A 60 -20.47 4.38 24.86
N ARG A 61 -21.73 4.71 24.54
CA ARG A 61 -22.25 4.63 23.16
C ARG A 61 -21.49 5.54 22.20
N LEU A 62 -21.24 6.79 22.60
CA LEU A 62 -20.48 7.75 21.79
C LEU A 62 -19.04 7.27 21.54
N LEU A 63 -18.41 6.62 22.53
CA LEU A 63 -17.07 6.05 22.34
C LEU A 63 -17.07 4.81 21.43
N GLU A 64 -18.11 3.98 21.49
CA GLU A 64 -18.29 2.86 20.57
C GLU A 64 -18.46 3.35 19.12
N ASP A 65 -19.35 4.31 18.90
CA ASP A 65 -19.59 4.92 17.58
C ASP A 65 -18.33 5.61 17.04
N LEU A 66 -17.61 6.35 17.89
CA LEU A 66 -16.37 7.00 17.50
C LEU A 66 -15.28 5.97 17.16
N SER A 67 -15.21 4.85 17.88
CA SER A 67 -14.28 3.77 17.57
C SER A 67 -14.55 3.20 16.18
N GLU A 68 -15.82 3.01 15.78
CA GLU A 68 -16.16 2.53 14.44
C GLU A 68 -15.76 3.52 13.33
N VAL A 69 -16.00 4.82 13.54
CA VAL A 69 -15.61 5.85 12.57
C VAL A 69 -14.09 5.90 12.41
N VAL A 70 -13.33 5.87 13.50
CA VAL A 70 -11.86 5.88 13.47
C VAL A 70 -11.30 4.64 12.76
N LYS A 71 -11.95 3.47 12.91
CA LYS A 71 -11.59 2.26 12.16
C LYS A 71 -11.72 2.46 10.66
N ALA A 72 -12.87 2.97 10.21
CA ALA A 72 -13.13 3.21 8.79
C ALA A 72 -12.15 4.24 8.21
N GLU A 73 -11.87 5.32 8.95
CA GLU A 73 -10.93 6.36 8.51
C GLU A 73 -9.50 5.81 8.36
N ASN A 74 -9.03 5.04 9.34
CA ASN A 74 -7.70 4.40 9.30
C ASN A 74 -7.59 3.41 8.14
N ALA A 75 -8.64 2.61 7.90
CA ALA A 75 -8.71 1.71 6.76
C ALA A 75 -8.53 2.46 5.43
N ILE A 76 -9.30 3.54 5.24
CA ILE A 76 -9.24 4.37 4.03
C ILE A 76 -7.84 4.99 3.86
N LYS A 77 -7.24 5.54 4.92
CA LYS A 77 -5.90 6.13 4.88
C LYS A 77 -4.84 5.13 4.39
N LEU A 78 -4.87 3.91 4.90
CA LEU A 78 -3.93 2.85 4.51
C LEU A 78 -4.18 2.37 3.08
N ILE A 79 -5.44 2.17 2.69
CA ILE A 79 -5.80 1.77 1.32
C ILE A 79 -5.35 2.84 0.30
N VAL A 80 -5.57 4.12 0.60
CA VAL A 80 -5.12 5.23 -0.27
C VAL A 80 -3.61 5.21 -0.44
N ALA A 81 -2.84 4.91 0.60
CA ALA A 81 -1.40 4.78 0.51
C ALA A 81 -0.99 3.64 -0.43
N GLU A 82 -1.68 2.50 -0.37
CA GLU A 82 -1.39 1.35 -1.24
C GLU A 82 -1.78 1.63 -2.70
N ILE A 83 -2.94 2.26 -2.95
CA ILE A 83 -3.35 2.72 -4.28
C ILE A 83 -2.32 3.68 -4.88
N ARG A 84 -1.77 4.59 -4.08
CA ARG A 84 -0.70 5.51 -4.53
C ARG A 84 0.56 4.76 -4.94
N LYS A 85 0.96 3.70 -4.22
CA LYS A 85 2.11 2.86 -4.63
C LYS A 85 1.83 2.15 -5.95
N THR A 86 0.65 1.57 -6.10
CA THR A 86 0.26 0.89 -7.35
C THR A 86 0.23 1.86 -8.52
N ARG A 87 -0.34 3.07 -8.36
CA ARG A 87 -0.31 4.12 -9.39
C ARG A 87 1.11 4.52 -9.80
N ARG A 88 2.03 4.64 -8.85
CA ARG A 88 3.45 4.93 -9.19
C ARG A 88 4.07 3.81 -10.03
N LYS A 89 3.76 2.54 -9.73
CA LYS A 89 4.24 1.39 -10.51
C LYS A 89 3.67 1.40 -11.93
N VAL A 90 2.37 1.67 -12.08
CA VAL A 90 1.72 1.81 -13.40
C VAL A 90 2.38 2.92 -14.21
N ASN A 91 2.57 4.10 -13.63
CA ASN A 91 3.22 5.21 -14.33
C ASN A 91 4.67 4.88 -14.76
N ALA A 92 5.44 4.15 -13.94
CA ALA A 92 6.77 3.72 -14.32
C ALA A 92 6.74 2.76 -15.52
N LEU A 93 5.75 1.87 -15.58
CA LEU A 93 5.56 0.98 -16.72
C LEU A 93 5.20 1.76 -17.99
N ASP A 94 4.22 2.66 -17.90
CA ASP A 94 3.68 3.40 -19.05
C ASP A 94 4.69 4.36 -19.66
N TYR A 95 5.43 5.11 -18.83
CA TYR A 95 6.28 6.18 -19.32
C TYR A 95 7.77 5.82 -19.40
N VAL A 96 8.23 4.74 -18.75
CA VAL A 96 9.65 4.36 -18.76
C VAL A 96 9.86 3.00 -19.41
N VAL A 97 9.20 1.97 -18.89
CA VAL A 97 9.49 0.58 -19.31
C VAL A 97 8.97 0.29 -20.71
N ILE A 98 7.71 0.59 -21.00
CA ILE A 98 7.10 0.31 -22.32
C ILE A 98 7.82 1.07 -23.44
N PRO A 99 8.10 2.39 -23.33
CA PRO A 99 8.80 3.12 -24.38
C PRO A 99 10.21 2.59 -24.61
N ARG A 100 10.94 2.25 -23.54
CA ARG A 100 12.28 1.66 -23.64
C ARG A 100 12.26 0.33 -24.37
N LEU A 101 11.36 -0.59 -23.99
CA LEU A 101 11.23 -1.88 -24.66
C LEU A 101 10.88 -1.73 -26.14
N LYS A 102 9.98 -0.81 -26.51
CA LYS A 102 9.68 -0.51 -27.92
C LYS A 102 10.91 -0.01 -28.68
N SER A 103 11.72 0.85 -28.06
CA SER A 103 12.96 1.35 -28.67
C SER A 103 14.00 0.24 -28.86
N ASP A 104 14.11 -0.68 -27.90
CA ASP A 104 15.01 -1.83 -27.98
C ASP A 104 14.59 -2.81 -29.09
N ILE A 105 13.29 -3.10 -29.21
CA ILE A 105 12.76 -3.92 -30.31
C ILE A 105 13.10 -3.28 -31.66
N LYS A 106 12.87 -1.98 -31.82
CA LYS A 106 13.20 -1.26 -33.07
C LYS A 106 14.69 -1.33 -33.39
N ARG A 107 15.55 -1.14 -32.38
CA ARG A 107 17.00 -1.23 -32.54
C ARG A 107 17.45 -2.62 -32.96
N ILE A 108 16.89 -3.66 -32.35
CA ILE A 108 17.20 -5.05 -32.69
C ILE A 108 16.77 -5.36 -34.13
N SER A 109 15.54 -5.01 -34.51
CA SER A 109 15.02 -5.20 -35.88
C SER A 109 15.92 -4.52 -36.92
N MET A 110 16.27 -3.26 -36.70
CA MET A 110 17.16 -2.51 -37.60
C MET A 110 18.54 -3.16 -37.72
N LYS A 111 19.08 -3.76 -36.65
CA LYS A 111 20.35 -4.49 -36.70
C LYS A 111 20.24 -5.81 -37.47
N PHE A 112 19.10 -6.49 -37.40
CA PHE A 112 18.85 -7.69 -38.22
C PHE A 112 18.75 -7.33 -39.70
N ASP A 113 17.99 -6.28 -40.05
CA ASP A 113 17.83 -5.84 -41.45
C ASP A 113 19.16 -5.40 -42.08
N GLU A 114 20.02 -4.73 -41.31
CA GLU A 114 21.34 -4.32 -41.77
C GLU A 114 22.26 -5.53 -42.01
N ARG A 115 22.25 -6.51 -41.09
CA ARG A 115 22.99 -7.77 -41.27
C ARG A 115 22.52 -8.55 -42.48
N GLU A 116 21.22 -8.62 -42.71
CA GLU A 116 20.67 -9.31 -43.89
C GLU A 116 21.06 -8.60 -45.20
N ARG A 117 21.10 -7.26 -45.20
CA ARG A 117 21.58 -6.47 -46.35
C ARG A 117 23.07 -6.70 -46.63
N GLU A 118 23.91 -6.71 -45.59
CA GLU A 118 25.34 -7.02 -45.74
C GLU A 118 25.57 -8.43 -46.29
N GLU A 119 24.83 -9.41 -45.80
CA GLU A 119 24.91 -10.81 -46.26
C GLU A 119 24.52 -10.92 -47.74
N LYS A 120 23.41 -10.30 -48.14
CA LYS A 120 22.96 -10.27 -49.55
C LYS A 120 23.96 -9.58 -50.45
N ALA A 121 24.60 -8.49 -50.01
CA ALA A 121 25.63 -7.80 -50.77
C ALA A 121 26.87 -8.68 -50.95
N ARG A 122 27.34 -9.35 -49.88
CA ARG A 122 28.44 -10.33 -49.96
C ARG A 122 28.15 -11.44 -50.96
N LEU A 123 26.97 -12.07 -50.88
CA LEU A 123 26.58 -13.14 -51.81
C LEU A 123 26.53 -12.68 -53.26
N LYS A 124 26.05 -11.45 -53.52
CA LYS A 124 26.06 -10.86 -54.87
C LYS A 124 27.48 -10.65 -55.40
N GLN A 125 28.41 -10.17 -54.56
CA GLN A 125 29.79 -9.93 -54.93
C GLN A 125 30.52 -11.23 -55.30
N VAL A 126 30.36 -12.27 -54.47
CA VAL A 126 30.93 -13.61 -54.75
C VAL A 126 30.37 -14.18 -56.05
N LYS A 127 29.07 -14.03 -56.30
CA LYS A 127 28.45 -14.48 -57.54
C LYS A 127 28.95 -13.72 -58.78
N ALA A 128 29.24 -12.42 -58.65
CA ALA A 128 29.80 -11.63 -59.75
C ALA A 128 31.21 -12.12 -60.13
N MET A 129 32.09 -12.32 -59.14
CA MET A 129 33.46 -12.82 -59.37
C MET A 129 33.45 -14.20 -60.07
N LEU A 130 32.60 -15.13 -59.62
CA LEU A 130 32.48 -16.46 -60.24
C LEU A 130 31.83 -16.43 -61.64
N GLY A 131 31.08 -15.36 -61.96
CA GLY A 131 30.42 -15.19 -63.25
C GLY A 131 31.33 -14.59 -64.32
N GLU A 132 32.37 -13.84 -63.93
CA GLU A 132 33.36 -13.22 -64.83
C GLU A 132 34.47 -14.19 -65.26
N GLU A 133 34.64 -15.33 -64.58
CA GLU A 133 35.63 -16.38 -64.91
C GLU A 133 35.14 -17.38 -65.98
N ARG A 134 33.99 -17.14 -66.63
CA ARG A 134 33.45 -17.95 -67.74
C ARG A 134 33.27 -17.12 -69.00
#